data_AF-A0A0J0XVR5-F1
#
_entry.id   AF-A0A0J0XVR5-F1
#
_cell.length_a   1.000
_cell.length_b   1.000
_cell.length_c   1.000
_cell.angle_alpha   90.00
_cell.angle_beta   90.00
_cell.angle_gamma   90.00
#
_symmetry.space_group_name_H-M   'P 1'
#
loop_
_entity.id
_entity.type
_entity.pdbx_description
1 polymer ?
#
loop_
_entity_poly.entity_id
_entity_poly.type
_entity_poly.pdbx_seq_one_letter_code
_entity_poly.pdbx_strand_id
1 'polypeptide(L)'
;MKPPASQLPRLLASLPKEGVHALVRPVQWPENSFWRINRSKLKFHTQEGKDELRAHGVAWGQLFWRGKHLPHPRKRQEKVSGSLKWKWVHIPVRQLDEKTRASVEATPAPEPLIKPKRVQLKARHMAALEAQASATNPVEADAAEEAKPTQ
;
A
#
# COMPACT_ATOMS: atom_id res chain seq x y z
N MET A 1 27.30 23.10 11.62
CA MET A 1 26.05 23.40 12.34
C MET A 1 25.31 22.10 12.62
N LYS A 2 24.89 21.85 13.87
CA LYS A 2 24.16 20.63 14.25
C LYS A 2 22.68 20.81 13.85
N PRO A 3 22.05 19.87 13.13
CA PRO A 3 20.65 20.02 12.72
C PRO A 3 19.72 20.09 13.95
N PRO A 4 18.63 20.88 13.88
CA PRO A 4 17.68 21.01 14.97
C PRO A 4 17.05 19.64 15.24
N ALA A 5 17.29 19.11 16.44
CA ALA A 5 16.83 17.80 16.84
C ALA A 5 15.51 17.91 17.61
N SER A 6 14.44 17.29 17.09
CA SER A 6 13.10 17.40 17.66
C SER A 6 12.38 16.04 17.64
N GLN A 7 11.20 15.96 18.25
CA GLN A 7 10.36 14.75 18.15
C GLN A 7 9.90 14.57 16.70
N LEU A 8 9.77 13.32 16.25
CA LEU A 8 9.45 13.02 14.85
C LEU A 8 8.17 13.73 14.35
N PRO A 9 7.04 13.73 15.07
CA PRO A 9 5.84 14.40 14.56
C PRO A 9 6.02 15.91 14.40
N ARG A 10 6.77 16.56 15.31
CA ARG A 10 7.08 17.99 15.24
C ARG A 10 8.05 18.29 14.09
N LEU A 11 9.03 17.41 13.86
CA LEU A 11 9.94 17.49 12.73
C LEU A 11 9.17 17.40 11.40
N LEU A 12 8.30 16.39 11.26
CA LEU A 12 7.50 16.20 10.06
C LEU A 12 6.50 17.34 9.83
N ALA A 13 5.93 17.92 10.89
CA ALA A 13 5.08 19.09 10.80
C ALA A 13 5.80 20.33 10.24
N SER A 14 7.11 20.46 10.49
CA SER A 14 7.92 21.56 9.95
C SER A 14 8.35 21.37 8.49
N LEU A 15 8.19 20.16 7.94
CA LEU A 15 8.60 19.83 6.59
C LEU A 15 7.44 19.96 5.59
N PRO A 16 7.73 20.27 4.31
CA PRO A 16 6.71 20.32 3.28
C PRO A 16 6.04 18.96 3.12
N LYS A 17 4.73 18.97 2.82
CA LYS A 17 3.92 17.75 2.65
C LYS A 17 4.05 16.77 3.82
N GLU A 18 4.11 17.28 5.05
CA GLU A 18 4.29 16.49 6.28
C GLU A 18 5.54 15.61 6.29
N GLY A 19 6.58 16.01 5.54
CA GLY A 19 7.82 15.24 5.44
C GLY A 19 7.69 13.95 4.66
N VAL A 20 6.71 13.83 3.75
CA VAL A 20 6.67 12.74 2.77
C VAL A 20 7.93 12.78 1.92
N HIS A 21 8.57 11.60 1.75
CA HIS A 21 9.89 11.38 1.17
C HIS A 21 11.08 11.99 1.92
N ALA A 22 10.86 12.57 3.10
CA ALA A 22 11.96 13.04 3.93
C ALA A 22 12.78 11.85 4.46
N LEU A 23 14.10 12.06 4.51
CA LEU A 23 15.03 11.14 5.16
C LEU A 23 15.23 11.62 6.60
N VAL A 24 14.93 10.75 7.55
CA VAL A 24 15.00 11.10 8.98
C VAL A 24 15.74 10.03 9.74
N ARG A 25 16.57 10.44 10.71
CA ARG A 25 17.20 9.49 11.63
C ARG A 25 17.14 9.98 13.08
N PRO A 26 17.14 9.07 14.05
CA PRO A 26 17.48 9.40 15.43
C PRO A 26 18.92 9.93 15.52
N VAL A 27 19.17 10.92 16.37
CA VAL A 27 20.53 11.50 16.57
C VAL A 27 21.56 10.45 17.00
N GLN A 28 21.12 9.43 17.75
CA GLN A 28 21.96 8.33 18.23
C GLN A 28 22.29 7.27 17.17
N TRP A 29 21.66 7.34 15.98
CA TRP A 29 21.91 6.38 14.91
C TRP A 29 23.12 6.78 14.07
N PRO A 30 23.85 5.79 13.52
CA PRO A 30 24.95 6.06 12.62
C PRO A 30 24.45 6.75 11.34
N GLU A 31 25.37 7.42 10.62
CA GLU A 31 25.05 8.26 9.45
C GLU A 31 24.34 7.50 8.34
N ASN A 32 24.70 6.23 8.17
CA ASN A 32 24.17 5.39 7.11
C ASN A 32 22.88 4.65 7.53
N SER A 33 22.29 5.00 8.67
CA SER A 33 21.02 4.45 9.14
C SER A 33 19.95 5.53 9.24
N PHE A 34 18.87 5.38 8.48
CA PHE A 34 17.77 6.34 8.45
C PHE A 34 16.47 5.69 7.98
N TRP A 35 15.38 6.42 8.16
CA TRP A 35 14.08 6.10 7.64
C TRP A 35 13.76 7.02 6.47
N ARG A 36 13.28 6.44 5.36
CA ARG A 36 12.60 7.19 4.30
C ARG A 36 11.11 7.20 4.62
N ILE A 37 10.57 8.38 4.93
CA ILE A 37 9.16 8.52 5.23
C ILE A 37 8.36 8.44 3.93
N ASN A 38 7.36 7.56 3.89
CA ASN A 38 6.47 7.45 2.73
C ASN A 38 5.07 7.97 3.03
N ARG A 39 4.63 7.82 4.29
CA ARG A 39 3.32 8.29 4.74
C ARG A 39 3.42 8.80 6.17
N SER A 40 2.76 9.92 6.42
CA SER A 40 2.51 10.46 7.74
C SER A 40 1.00 10.50 8.00
N LYS A 41 0.63 10.44 9.28
CA LYS A 41 -0.70 10.81 9.75
C LYS A 41 -0.49 11.66 10.99
N LEU A 42 -0.37 12.96 10.75
CA LEU A 42 -0.23 13.96 11.81
C LEU A 42 -1.61 14.48 12.24
N LYS A 43 -1.71 14.82 13.51
CA LYS A 43 -2.81 15.52 14.14
C LYS A 43 -2.24 16.74 14.83
N PHE A 44 -2.80 17.90 14.51
CA PHE A 44 -2.42 19.15 15.12
C PHE A 44 -3.39 19.47 16.24
N HIS A 45 -2.86 19.73 17.42
CA HIS A 45 -3.62 20.15 18.58
C HIS A 45 -3.08 21.49 19.05
N THR A 46 -3.98 22.46 19.18
CA THR A 46 -3.69 23.71 19.88
C THR A 46 -3.80 23.43 21.36
N GLN A 47 -2.76 23.75 22.13
CA GLN A 47 -2.83 23.65 23.58
C GLN A 47 -3.46 24.94 24.11
N GLU A 48 -4.65 24.86 24.73
CA GLU A 48 -5.26 26.04 25.35
C GLU A 48 -4.28 26.71 26.34
N GLY A 49 -4.08 28.01 26.17
CA GLY A 49 -3.15 28.82 26.99
C GLY A 49 -1.70 28.85 26.51
N LYS A 50 -1.35 28.16 25.42
CA LYS A 50 -0.02 28.26 24.78
C LYS A 50 -0.18 28.33 23.27
N ASP A 51 0.34 29.39 22.63
CA ASP A 51 0.42 29.50 21.17
C ASP A 51 1.39 28.49 20.51
N GLU A 52 1.65 27.35 21.17
CA GLU A 52 2.45 26.25 20.64
C GLU A 52 1.55 25.20 19.99
N LEU A 53 1.65 25.10 18.67
CA LEU A 53 1.04 24.01 17.91
C LEU A 53 1.74 22.68 18.26
N ARG A 54 1.04 21.76 18.93
CA ARG A 54 1.55 20.41 19.17
C ARG A 54 1.14 19.48 18.04
N ALA A 55 2.14 18.90 17.38
CA ALA A 55 1.94 17.83 16.42
C ALA A 55 2.08 16.47 17.12
N HIS A 56 1.05 15.63 16.99
CA HIS A 56 1.07 14.23 17.38
C HIS A 56 0.78 13.37 16.17
N GLY A 57 1.27 12.14 16.13
CA GLY A 57 0.96 11.30 14.98
C GLY A 57 1.82 10.08 14.83
N VAL A 58 1.59 9.42 13.71
CA VAL A 58 2.26 8.19 13.32
C VAL A 58 2.86 8.38 11.94
N ALA A 59 4.03 7.82 11.71
CA ALA A 59 4.67 7.81 10.41
C ALA A 59 4.97 6.37 9.98
N TRP A 60 4.98 6.15 8.67
CA TRP A 60 5.35 4.91 8.03
C TRP A 60 6.41 5.16 6.97
N GLY A 61 7.36 4.24 6.86
CA GLY A 61 8.50 4.41 6.00
C GLY A 61 9.23 3.12 5.71
N GLN A 62 10.35 3.28 5.00
CA GLN A 62 11.31 2.24 4.70
C GLN A 62 12.54 2.43 5.56
N LEU A 63 13.01 1.35 6.19
CA LEU A 63 14.20 1.36 7.02
C LEU A 63 15.42 1.10 6.15
N PHE A 64 16.39 2.02 6.23
CA PHE A 64 17.73 1.82 5.74
C PHE A 64 18.65 1.71 6.95
N TRP A 65 19.36 0.59 7.09
CA TRP A 65 20.30 0.35 8.16
C TRP A 65 21.69 0.14 7.58
N ARG A 66 22.65 0.97 7.99
CA ARG A 66 24.04 0.91 7.52
C ARG A 66 24.14 0.82 5.99
N GLY A 67 23.35 1.62 5.28
CA GLY A 67 23.31 1.70 3.82
C GLY A 67 22.58 0.54 3.13
N LYS A 68 22.00 -0.39 3.88
CA LYS A 68 21.19 -1.49 3.33
C LYS A 68 19.71 -1.22 3.55
N HIS A 69 18.91 -1.36 2.50
CA HIS A 69 17.45 -1.38 2.64
C HIS A 69 17.02 -2.66 3.36
N LEU A 70 16.32 -2.51 4.49
CA LEU A 70 15.66 -3.62 5.18
C LEU A 70 14.15 -3.56 4.91
N PRO A 71 13.68 -4.25 3.86
CA PRO A 71 12.25 -4.42 3.66
C PRO A 71 11.69 -5.34 4.75
N HIS A 72 10.53 -4.98 5.28
CA HIS A 72 9.80 -5.85 6.19
C HIS A 72 9.16 -7.00 5.40
N PRO A 73 9.28 -8.28 5.82
CA PRO A 73 8.91 -9.44 5.00
C PRO A 73 7.44 -9.48 4.59
N ARG A 74 6.57 -8.82 5.36
CA ARG A 74 5.11 -8.80 5.14
C ARG A 74 4.56 -7.43 4.72
N LYS A 75 5.34 -6.36 4.86
CA LYS A 75 4.84 -5.00 4.75
C LYS A 75 5.75 -4.18 3.85
N ARG A 76 5.15 -3.53 2.85
CA ARG A 76 5.87 -2.58 1.98
C ARG A 76 6.35 -1.33 2.73
N GLN A 77 5.68 -0.99 3.84
CA GLN A 77 6.01 0.15 4.69
C GLN A 77 5.87 -0.25 6.15
N GLU A 78 6.86 0.10 6.96
CA GLU A 78 6.87 -0.18 8.39
C GLU A 78 6.52 1.07 9.19
N LYS A 79 5.81 0.87 10.30
CA LYS A 79 5.50 1.96 11.23
C LYS A 79 6.80 2.38 11.92
N VAL A 80 7.14 3.66 11.85
CA VAL A 80 8.31 4.20 12.52
C VAL A 80 8.07 4.14 14.04
N SER A 81 8.85 3.31 14.72
CA SER A 81 8.81 3.16 16.17
C SER A 81 9.66 4.24 16.87
N GLY A 82 9.33 4.56 18.12
CA GLY A 82 10.11 5.54 18.90
C GLY A 82 9.99 7.00 18.43
N SER A 83 8.96 7.35 17.66
CA SER A 83 8.73 8.68 17.10
C SER A 83 8.72 9.82 18.15
N LEU A 84 8.19 9.54 19.34
CA LEU A 84 8.12 10.50 20.45
C LEU A 84 9.29 10.37 21.46
N LYS A 85 9.97 9.22 21.47
CA LYS A 85 11.00 8.89 22.46
C LYS A 85 12.34 9.51 22.10
N TRP A 86 12.69 9.49 20.82
CA TRP A 86 14.01 9.91 20.36
C TRP A 86 13.99 11.32 19.79
N LYS A 87 15.16 11.96 19.80
CA LYS A 87 15.39 13.18 19.02
C LYS A 87 15.74 12.78 17.60
N TRP A 88 14.98 13.29 16.65
CA TRP A 88 15.09 13.02 15.22
C TRP A 88 15.68 14.22 14.50
N VAL A 89 16.43 13.94 13.44
CA VAL A 89 17.00 14.94 12.55
C VAL A 89 16.66 14.58 11.11
N HIS A 90 16.39 15.61 10.32
CA HIS A 90 16.23 15.49 8.87
C HIS A 90 17.62 15.43 8.22
N ILE A 91 17.79 14.50 7.28
CA ILE A 91 19.01 14.34 6.51
C ILE A 91 18.75 14.84 5.08
N PRO A 92 19.45 15.89 4.63
CA PRO A 92 19.43 16.28 3.23
C PRO A 92 19.94 15.11 2.37
N VAL A 93 19.26 14.82 1.25
CA VAL A 93 19.68 13.76 0.30
C VAL A 93 21.13 13.94 -0.19
N ARG A 94 21.62 15.18 -0.22
CA ARG A 94 23.00 15.53 -0.60
C ARG A 94 24.06 15.05 0.40
N GLN A 95 23.68 14.74 1.64
CA GLN A 95 24.58 14.24 2.69
C GLN A 95 24.64 12.71 2.74
N LEU A 96 23.93 12.01 1.86
CA LEU A 96 24.00 10.55 1.79
C LEU A 96 25.17 10.12 0.92
N ASP A 97 25.83 9.04 1.32
CA ASP A 97 26.77 8.30 0.47
C ASP A 97 26.11 7.91 -0.85
N GLU A 98 26.87 7.93 -1.95
CA GLU A 98 26.39 7.57 -3.29
C GLU A 98 25.73 6.19 -3.32
N LYS A 99 26.34 5.21 -2.66
CA LYS A 99 25.79 3.85 -2.54
C LYS A 99 24.41 3.85 -1.89
N THR A 100 24.26 4.65 -0.85
CA THR A 100 23.03 4.73 -0.07
C THR A 100 21.97 5.51 -0.83
N ARG A 101 22.36 6.59 -1.52
CA ARG A 101 21.50 7.35 -2.42
C ARG A 101 20.98 6.49 -3.57
N ALA A 102 21.85 5.72 -4.22
CA ALA A 102 21.46 4.78 -5.26
C ALA A 102 20.46 3.75 -4.74
N SER A 103 20.61 3.27 -3.50
CA SER A 103 19.67 2.31 -2.90
C SER A 103 18.31 2.94 -2.57
N VAL A 104 18.29 4.21 -2.15
CA VAL A 104 17.05 4.98 -1.94
C VAL A 104 16.33 5.24 -3.26
N GLU A 105 17.07 5.58 -4.31
CA GLU A 105 16.55 5.88 -5.65
C GLU A 105 16.07 4.62 -6.39
N ALA A 106 16.81 3.53 -6.26
CA ALA A 106 16.45 2.21 -6.80
C ALA A 106 15.22 1.59 -6.13
N THR A 107 14.74 2.16 -5.02
CA THR A 107 13.47 1.76 -4.42
C THR A 107 12.36 2.66 -4.97
N PRO A 108 11.62 2.24 -6.02
CA PRO A 108 10.54 3.04 -6.57
C PRO A 108 9.50 3.29 -5.48
N ALA A 109 8.98 4.52 -5.45
CA ALA A 109 7.83 4.85 -4.63
C ALA A 109 6.73 3.81 -4.90
N PRO A 110 6.08 3.25 -3.87
CA PRO A 110 5.11 2.20 -4.10
C PRO A 110 4.01 2.74 -5.00
N GLU A 111 3.89 2.20 -6.21
CA GLU A 111 2.73 2.44 -7.07
C GLU A 111 1.47 2.28 -6.23
N PRO A 112 0.48 3.18 -6.37
CA PRO A 112 -0.79 2.99 -5.71
C PRO A 112 -1.33 1.64 -6.18
N LEU A 113 -1.49 0.73 -5.22
CA LEU A 113 -2.17 -0.54 -5.43
C LEU A 113 -3.62 -0.19 -5.79
N ILE A 114 -3.89 0.01 -7.08
CA ILE A 114 -5.22 0.00 -7.65
C ILE A 114 -5.72 -1.40 -7.35
N LYS A 115 -6.45 -1.54 -6.25
CA LYS A 115 -7.15 -2.77 -5.94
C LYS A 115 -8.07 -3.00 -7.14
N PRO A 116 -7.92 -4.06 -7.95
CA PRO A 116 -8.99 -4.39 -8.88
C PRO A 116 -10.23 -4.60 -8.02
N LYS A 117 -11.27 -3.80 -8.26
CA LYS A 117 -12.60 -4.06 -7.71
C LYS A 117 -12.90 -5.50 -8.09
N ARG A 118 -12.98 -6.37 -7.07
CA ARG A 118 -13.43 -7.75 -7.19
C ARG A 118 -14.90 -7.68 -7.63
N VAL A 119 -15.13 -7.52 -8.93
CA VAL A 119 -16.43 -7.75 -9.55
C VAL A 119 -16.74 -9.21 -9.28
N GLN A 120 -17.78 -9.43 -8.48
CA GLN A 120 -18.23 -10.76 -8.09
C GLN A 120 -18.55 -11.55 -9.36
N LEU A 121 -17.76 -12.59 -9.63
CA LEU A 121 -18.09 -13.58 -10.64
C LEU A 121 -19.22 -14.47 -10.07
N LYS A 122 -20.46 -13.96 -10.11
CA LYS A 122 -21.67 -14.76 -9.87
C LYS A 122 -22.41 -14.90 -11.21
N ALA A 123 -21.79 -15.65 -12.13
CA ALA A 123 -22.38 -16.02 -13.41
C ALA A 123 -21.92 -17.43 -13.82
N ARG A 124 -22.17 -18.43 -12.96
CA ARG A 124 -22.05 -19.87 -13.31
C ARG A 124 -23.15 -20.71 -12.64
N HIS A 125 -24.38 -20.19 -12.54
CA HIS A 125 -25.50 -20.97 -11.99
C HIS A 125 -26.83 -20.86 -12.75
N MET A 126 -26.90 -20.12 -13.85
CA MET A 126 -28.14 -19.89 -14.62
C MET A 126 -28.00 -20.29 -16.10
N ALA A 127 -27.26 -21.36 -16.39
CA ALA A 127 -27.19 -21.93 -17.74
C ALA A 127 -27.26 -23.48 -17.76
N ALA A 128 -27.36 -24.12 -16.59
CA ALA A 128 -27.44 -25.57 -16.46
C ALA A 128 -28.86 -26.10 -16.17
N LEU A 129 -29.87 -25.23 -16.14
CA LEU A 129 -31.27 -25.59 -15.90
C LEU A 129 -32.20 -25.39 -17.11
N GLU A 130 -31.71 -24.78 -18.20
CA GLU A 130 -32.47 -24.56 -19.44
C GLU A 130 -32.27 -25.67 -20.49
N ALA A 131 -31.65 -26.79 -20.10
CA ALA A 131 -31.48 -27.98 -20.94
C ALA A 131 -32.50 -29.11 -20.63
N GLN A 132 -33.47 -28.88 -19.73
CA GLN A 132 -34.44 -29.91 -19.31
C GLN A 132 -35.92 -29.55 -19.55
N ALA A 133 -36.22 -28.45 -20.27
CA ALA A 133 -37.62 -27.99 -20.44
C ALA A 133 -38.04 -27.73 -21.90
N SER A 134 -37.42 -28.36 -22.88
CA SER A 134 -37.88 -28.41 -24.28
C SER A 134 -37.38 -29.73 -24.87
N ALA A 135 -38.18 -30.69 -25.30
CA ALA A 135 -39.60 -30.72 -25.58
C ALA A 135 -40.10 -32.16 -25.37
N THR A 136 -41.18 -32.28 -24.59
CA THR A 136 -42.00 -33.48 -24.51
C THR A 136 -43.26 -33.21 -25.33
N ASN A 137 -43.37 -33.90 -26.49
CA ASN A 137 -44.60 -34.40 -27.18
C ASN A 137 -45.67 -33.40 -27.66
N PRO A 138 -46.72 -33.80 -28.46
CA PRO A 138 -47.06 -35.08 -29.14
C PRO A 138 -47.61 -34.91 -30.61
N VAL A 139 -48.26 -35.97 -31.15
CA VAL A 139 -49.36 -36.01 -32.18
C VAL A 139 -48.90 -36.24 -33.65
N GLU A 140 -49.06 -37.43 -34.24
CA GLU A 140 -50.27 -38.04 -34.88
C GLU A 140 -50.45 -37.64 -36.37
N ALA A 141 -50.31 -38.62 -37.27
CA ALA A 141 -50.90 -38.78 -38.61
C ALA A 141 -50.21 -40.00 -39.26
N ASP A 142 -50.83 -41.18 -39.39
CA ASP A 142 -51.93 -41.58 -40.30
C ASP A 142 -51.49 -41.78 -41.77
N ALA A 143 -52.10 -42.78 -42.42
CA ALA A 143 -51.93 -43.34 -43.76
C ALA A 143 -50.80 -44.40 -43.92
N ALA A 144 -51.11 -45.70 -44.05
CA ALA A 144 -51.61 -46.41 -45.25
C ALA A 144 -50.53 -46.46 -46.36
N GLU A 145 -50.29 -47.48 -47.18
CA GLU A 145 -50.83 -48.79 -47.52
C GLU A 145 -49.90 -49.28 -48.67
N GLU A 146 -49.48 -50.55 -48.73
CA GLU A 146 -49.44 -51.39 -49.95
C GLU A 146 -48.48 -52.61 -49.86
N ALA A 147 -49.10 -53.79 -49.94
CA ALA A 147 -48.80 -54.95 -50.79
C ALA A 147 -47.35 -55.43 -51.09
N LYS A 148 -47.04 -56.66 -50.59
CA LYS A 148 -46.59 -57.93 -51.29
C LYS A 148 -45.36 -57.91 -52.27
N PRO A 149 -44.83 -59.08 -52.71
CA PRO A 149 -44.66 -60.44 -52.14
C PRO A 149 -43.22 -61.02 -52.35
N THR A 150 -43.03 -62.34 -52.14
CA THR A 150 -41.96 -63.22 -52.72
C THR A 150 -40.70 -63.32 -51.82
N GLN A 151 -40.17 -64.50 -51.42
CA GLN A 151 -40.22 -65.87 -51.95
C GLN A 151 -40.05 -66.88 -50.81
#